data_AF-K1TEF1-F1
#
_entry.id   AF-K1TEF1-F1
#
_cell.length_a   1.000
_cell.length_b   1.000
_cell.length_c   1.000
_cell.angle_alpha   90.00
_cell.angle_beta   90.00
_cell.angle_gamma   90.00
#
_symmetry.space_group_name_H-M   'P 1'
#
loop_
_entity.id
_entity.type
_entity.pdbx_description
1 polymer ?
#
loop_
_entity_poly.entity_id
_entity_poly.type
_entity_poly.pdbx_seq_one_letter_code
_entity_poly.pdbx_strand_id
1 'polypeptide(L)'
;MVDYQYTIDELKEMKIADINAYDKSDAVNSFYLSGKKMWLDKEDRVGLVNSINIEKHTGKLDTVLWFDTIKYTIPITDAISMLNSLELYALNCYNTTQQHISAIYKLQTKEEIESYNYKTGYPDKL
;
A
#
# COMPACT_ATOMS: atom_id res chain seq x y z
N MET A 1 29.88 -23.63 -18.26
CA MET A 1 28.64 -23.46 -17.48
C MET A 1 27.52 -23.28 -18.50
N VAL A 2 26.43 -24.02 -18.39
CA VAL A 2 25.29 -23.83 -19.29
C VAL A 2 24.49 -22.66 -18.74
N ASP A 3 24.33 -21.59 -19.53
CA ASP A 3 23.44 -20.48 -19.17
C ASP A 3 22.01 -21.03 -19.10
N TYR A 4 21.43 -20.98 -17.90
CA TYR A 4 20.03 -21.37 -17.72
C TYR A 4 19.15 -20.36 -18.45
N GLN A 5 18.36 -20.83 -19.40
CA GLN A 5 17.45 -19.98 -20.15
C GLN A 5 16.04 -20.09 -19.56
N TYR A 6 15.60 -19.04 -18.87
CA TYR A 6 14.25 -18.97 -18.32
C TYR A 6 13.17 -19.13 -19.39
N THR A 7 12.11 -19.85 -19.07
CA THR A 7 10.87 -19.91 -19.83
C THR A 7 10.06 -18.62 -19.67
N ILE A 8 9.06 -18.42 -20.53
CA ILE A 8 8.14 -17.28 -20.42
C ILE A 8 7.40 -17.30 -19.07
N ASP A 9 6.94 -18.47 -18.63
CA ASP A 9 6.18 -18.60 -17.40
C ASP A 9 7.03 -18.28 -16.17
N GLU A 10 8.29 -18.76 -16.12
CA GLU A 10 9.22 -18.40 -15.05
C GLU A 10 9.48 -16.89 -15.00
N LEU A 11 9.65 -16.24 -16.16
CA LEU A 11 9.83 -14.78 -16.21
C LEU A 11 8.59 -14.03 -15.71
N LYS A 12 7.38 -14.52 -16.01
CA LYS A 12 6.13 -13.94 -15.49
C LYS A 12 6.05 -14.09 -13.98
N GLU A 13 6.37 -15.27 -13.44
CA GLU A 13 6.37 -15.52 -12.00
C GLU A 13 7.37 -14.63 -11.27
N MET A 14 8.59 -14.50 -11.79
CA MET A 14 9.60 -13.59 -11.25
C MET A 14 9.12 -12.14 -11.27
N LYS A 15 8.54 -11.69 -12.38
CA LYS A 15 8.04 -10.32 -12.51
C LYS A 15 6.86 -10.04 -11.56
N ILE A 16 5.97 -11.01 -11.37
CA ILE A 16 4.87 -10.91 -10.40
C ILE A 16 5.41 -10.88 -8.97
N ALA A 17 6.47 -11.65 -8.66
CA ALA A 17 7.14 -11.56 -7.37
C ALA A 17 7.74 -10.16 -7.13
N ASP A 18 8.38 -9.57 -8.14
CA ASP A 18 8.91 -8.20 -8.09
C ASP A 18 7.80 -7.15 -7.86
N ILE A 19 6.66 -7.30 -8.54
CA ILE A 19 5.48 -6.45 -8.38
C ILE A 19 4.98 -6.51 -6.93
N ASN A 20 4.79 -7.72 -6.40
CA ASN A 20 4.32 -7.92 -5.03
C ASN A 20 5.33 -7.42 -3.98
N ALA A 21 6.63 -7.54 -4.24
CA ALA A 21 7.65 -6.99 -3.36
C ALA A 21 7.62 -5.46 -3.34
N TYR A 22 7.38 -4.83 -4.48
CA TYR A 22 7.26 -3.37 -4.59
C TYR A 22 5.98 -2.84 -3.93
N ASP A 23 4.84 -3.49 -4.16
CA ASP A 23 3.56 -3.20 -3.49
C ASP A 23 3.70 -3.24 -1.96
N LYS A 24 4.46 -4.20 -1.43
CA LYS A 24 4.72 -4.33 0.01
C LYS A 24 5.76 -3.35 0.55
N SER A 25 6.54 -2.72 -0.32
CA SER A 25 7.62 -1.82 0.09
C SER A 25 7.08 -0.46 0.49
N ASP A 26 7.91 0.31 1.21
CA ASP A 26 7.64 1.71 1.52
C ASP A 26 7.38 2.60 0.29
N ALA A 27 7.83 2.19 -0.91
CA ALA A 27 7.54 2.95 -2.13
C ALA A 27 6.03 3.02 -2.41
N VAL A 28 5.26 2.05 -1.91
CA VAL A 28 3.79 1.98 -2.03
C VAL A 28 3.12 2.08 -0.66
N ASN A 29 3.58 1.35 0.34
CA ASN A 29 2.99 1.35 1.68
C ASN A 29 3.66 2.37 2.60
N SER A 30 3.40 3.66 2.37
CA SER A 30 3.84 4.72 3.28
C SER A 30 3.02 5.99 3.13
N PHE A 31 2.91 6.77 4.20
CA PHE A 31 2.41 8.15 4.21
C PHE A 31 3.17 8.96 5.27
N TYR A 32 2.97 10.28 5.30
CA TYR A 32 3.55 11.15 6.32
C TYR A 32 2.50 11.68 7.30
N LEU A 33 2.79 11.55 8.59
CA LEU A 33 2.02 12.19 9.66
C LEU A 33 2.94 13.07 10.49
N SER A 34 2.67 14.37 10.54
CA SER A 34 3.52 15.35 11.25
C SER A 34 5.01 15.25 10.87
N GLY A 35 5.29 15.00 9.58
CA GLY A 35 6.65 14.85 9.05
C GLY A 35 7.30 13.48 9.31
N LYS A 36 6.67 12.57 10.04
CA LYS A 36 7.16 11.20 10.22
C LYS A 36 6.54 10.26 9.19
N LYS A 37 7.39 9.53 8.47
CA LYS A 37 6.98 8.48 7.56
C LYS A 37 6.48 7.27 8.35
N MET A 38 5.32 6.74 7.98
CA MET A 38 4.73 5.56 8.61
C MET A 38 3.78 4.81 7.66
N TRP A 39 3.35 3.63 8.09
CA TRP A 39 2.29 2.86 7.44
C TRP A 39 1.44 2.21 8.52
N LEU A 40 0.11 2.25 8.33
CA LEU A 40 -0.85 1.53 9.15
C LEU A 40 -1.37 0.40 8.29
N ASP A 41 -1.22 -0.84 8.74
CA ASP A 41 -1.74 -1.97 7.98
C ASP A 41 -3.28 -2.02 8.02
N LYS A 42 -3.86 -2.98 7.31
CA LYS A 42 -5.33 -3.07 7.24
C LYS A 42 -5.96 -3.32 8.61
N GLU A 43 -5.32 -4.14 9.44
CA GLU A 43 -5.84 -4.47 10.77
C GLU A 43 -5.80 -3.24 11.67
N ASP A 44 -4.69 -2.52 11.68
CA ASP A 44 -4.53 -1.25 12.39
C ASP A 44 -5.59 -0.23 11.97
N ARG A 45 -5.77 -0.03 10.65
CA ARG A 45 -6.77 0.94 10.14
C ARG A 45 -8.19 0.58 10.56
N VAL A 46 -8.57 -0.69 10.44
CA VAL A 46 -9.91 -1.15 10.84
C VAL A 46 -10.11 -0.99 12.35
N GLY A 47 -9.11 -1.36 13.16
CA GLY A 47 -9.14 -1.20 14.61
C GLY A 47 -9.24 0.26 15.04
N LEU A 48 -8.48 1.15 14.39
CA LEU A 48 -8.50 2.59 14.63
C LEU A 48 -9.84 3.20 14.26
N VAL A 49 -10.40 2.90 13.08
CA VAL A 49 -11.72 3.39 12.68
C VAL A 49 -12.79 2.97 13.71
N ASN A 50 -12.76 1.72 14.18
CA ASN A 50 -13.71 1.26 15.18
C ASN A 50 -13.55 2.00 16.53
N SER A 51 -12.33 2.04 17.07
CA SER A 51 -12.06 2.69 18.37
C SER A 51 -12.37 4.19 18.34
N ILE A 52 -11.94 4.91 17.30
CA ILE A 52 -12.21 6.34 17.13
C ILE A 52 -13.71 6.62 17.00
N ASN A 53 -14.46 5.76 16.31
CA ASN A 53 -15.91 5.90 16.26
C ASN A 53 -16.54 5.73 17.64
N ILE A 54 -16.10 4.78 18.46
CA ILE A 54 -16.58 4.65 19.85
C ILE A 54 -16.27 5.93 20.64
N GLU A 55 -15.05 6.45 20.54
CA GLU A 55 -14.65 7.70 21.20
C GLU A 55 -15.54 8.87 20.80
N LYS A 56 -15.85 9.00 19.50
CA LYS A 56 -16.77 9.99 18.97
C LYS A 56 -18.17 9.87 19.60
N HIS A 57 -18.71 8.65 19.69
CA HIS A 57 -20.03 8.42 20.30
C HIS A 57 -20.05 8.71 21.81
N THR A 58 -18.91 8.59 22.49
CA THR A 58 -18.77 8.98 23.91
C THR A 58 -18.55 10.49 24.12
N GLY A 59 -18.52 11.28 23.04
CA GLY A 59 -18.36 12.73 23.11
C GLY A 59 -16.91 13.20 23.26
N LYS A 60 -15.91 12.35 23.02
CA LYS A 60 -14.52 12.81 22.93
C LYS A 60 -14.34 13.70 21.70
N LEU A 61 -13.41 14.64 21.80
CA LEU A 61 -13.02 15.53 20.70
C LEU A 61 -11.74 15.08 20.00
N ASP A 62 -10.84 14.46 20.77
CA ASP A 62 -9.54 13.98 20.32
C ASP A 62 -9.41 12.47 20.52
N THR A 63 -8.62 11.85 19.65
CA THR A 63 -8.14 10.48 19.78
C THR A 63 -6.63 10.45 19.98
N VAL A 64 -6.13 9.31 20.46
CA VAL A 64 -4.70 9.06 20.63
C VAL A 64 -4.28 7.92 19.72
N LEU A 65 -3.38 8.22 18.77
CA LEU A 65 -2.67 7.22 17.97
C LEU A 65 -1.26 7.05 18.55
N TRP A 66 -0.85 5.81 18.79
CA TRP A 66 0.53 5.47 19.11
C TRP A 66 1.20 4.82 17.90
N PHE A 67 2.38 5.28 17.52
CA PHE A 67 3.19 4.67 16.47
C PHE A 67 4.68 4.82 16.79
N ASP A 68 5.42 3.71 16.78
CA ASP A 68 6.85 3.68 17.13
C ASP A 68 7.15 4.47 18.42
N THR A 69 6.40 4.22 19.49
CA THR A 69 6.51 4.90 20.80
C THR A 69 6.18 6.40 20.82
N ILE A 70 5.77 6.97 19.69
CA ILE A 70 5.31 8.37 19.60
C ILE A 70 3.80 8.43 19.78
N LYS A 71 3.36 9.33 20.66
CA LYS A 71 1.95 9.64 20.89
C LYS A 71 1.51 10.81 20.03
N TYR A 72 0.47 10.60 19.22
CA TYR A 72 -0.21 11.65 18.47
C TYR A 72 -1.60 11.88 19.07
N THR A 73 -1.88 13.11 19.49
CA THR A 73 -3.24 13.53 19.86
C THR A 73 -3.82 14.24 18.65
N ILE A 74 -4.92 13.73 18.11
CA ILE A 74 -5.48 14.19 16.83
C ILE A 74 -6.97 14.44 17.02
N PRO A 75 -7.53 15.55 16.50
CA PRO A 75 -8.98 15.72 16.46
C PRO A 75 -9.65 14.52 15.77
N ILE A 76 -10.74 14.02 16.33
CA ILE A 76 -11.43 12.83 15.82
C ILE A 76 -11.84 13.00 14.34
N THR A 77 -12.29 14.19 13.95
CA THR A 77 -12.64 14.49 12.55
C THR A 77 -11.47 14.28 11.61
N ASP A 78 -10.29 14.73 12.03
CA ASP A 78 -9.08 14.70 11.23
C ASP A 78 -8.52 13.28 11.17
N ALA A 79 -8.56 12.56 12.29
CA ALA A 79 -8.17 11.15 12.35
C ALA A 79 -9.05 10.26 11.45
N ILE A 80 -10.38 10.46 11.46
CA ILE A 80 -11.30 9.75 10.56
C ILE A 80 -11.00 10.12 9.09
N SER A 81 -10.81 11.40 8.78
CA SER A 81 -10.49 11.83 7.41
C SER A 81 -9.18 11.22 6.93
N MET A 82 -8.15 11.23 7.77
CA MET A 82 -6.85 10.62 7.47
C MET A 82 -7.00 9.12 7.18
N LEU A 83 -7.71 8.38 8.02
CA LEU A 83 -7.92 6.93 7.84
C LEU A 83 -8.72 6.62 6.57
N ASN A 84 -9.73 7.43 6.24
CA ASN A 84 -10.48 7.28 4.99
C ASN A 84 -9.59 7.52 3.77
N SER A 85 -8.78 8.58 3.78
CA SER A 85 -7.82 8.85 2.70
C SER A 85 -6.81 7.71 2.57
N LEU A 86 -6.30 7.19 3.69
CA LEU A 86 -5.34 6.09 3.70
C LEU A 86 -5.94 4.78 3.19
N GLU A 87 -7.19 4.47 3.55
CA GLU A 87 -7.89 3.28 3.04
C GLU A 87 -8.13 3.38 1.54
N LEU A 88 -8.54 4.55 1.04
CA LEU A 88 -8.70 4.78 -0.40
C LEU A 88 -7.36 4.69 -1.15
N TYR A 89 -6.30 5.25 -0.58
CA TYR A 89 -4.95 5.12 -1.11
C TYR A 89 -4.52 3.66 -1.21
N ALA A 90 -4.69 2.87 -0.14
CA ALA A 90 -4.36 1.44 -0.11
C ALA A 90 -5.17 0.65 -1.15
N LEU A 91 -6.47 0.95 -1.28
CA LEU A 91 -7.34 0.33 -2.28
C LEU A 91 -6.88 0.64 -3.72
N ASN A 92 -6.52 1.90 -3.98
CA ASN A 92 -6.01 2.30 -5.29
C ASN A 92 -4.66 1.64 -5.62
N CYS A 93 -3.75 1.55 -4.65
CA CYS A 93 -2.49 0.82 -4.82
C CYS A 93 -2.74 -0.66 -5.14
N TYR A 94 -3.63 -1.32 -4.39
CA TYR A 94 -4.03 -2.70 -4.67
C TYR A 94 -4.58 -2.86 -6.10
N ASN A 95 -5.47 -1.96 -6.53
CA ASN A 95 -6.01 -2.01 -7.89
C ASN A 95 -4.92 -1.86 -8.96
N THR A 96 -3.97 -0.94 -8.77
CA THR A 96 -2.81 -0.78 -9.67
C THR A 96 -1.93 -2.04 -9.69
N THR A 97 -1.63 -2.63 -8.54
CA THR A 97 -0.89 -3.90 -8.43
C THR A 97 -1.58 -5.02 -9.21
N GLN A 98 -2.90 -5.18 -9.05
CA GLN A 98 -3.66 -6.19 -9.79
C GLN A 98 -3.71 -5.91 -11.30
N GLN A 99 -3.75 -4.65 -11.71
CA GLN A 99 -3.64 -4.28 -13.12
C GLN A 99 -2.28 -4.66 -13.72
N HIS A 100 -1.19 -4.42 -12.99
CA HIS A 100 0.15 -4.84 -13.41
C HIS A 100 0.25 -6.36 -13.55
N ILE A 101 -0.22 -7.11 -12.55
CA ILE A 101 -0.23 -8.58 -12.60
C ILE A 101 -1.06 -9.08 -13.79
N SER A 102 -2.24 -8.49 -14.03
CA SER A 102 -3.07 -8.83 -15.19
C SER A 102 -2.36 -8.53 -16.52
N ALA A 103 -1.60 -7.44 -16.61
CA ALA A 103 -0.84 -7.10 -17.80
C ALA A 103 0.27 -8.14 -18.05
N ILE A 104 1.04 -8.54 -17.03
CA ILE A 104 2.09 -9.56 -17.14
C ILE A 104 1.55 -10.87 -17.72
N TYR A 105 0.39 -11.33 -17.28
CA TYR A 105 -0.21 -12.56 -17.81
C TYR A 105 -0.51 -12.48 -19.32
N LYS A 106 -0.81 -11.29 -19.85
CA LYS A 106 -1.14 -11.07 -21.26
C LYS A 106 0.09 -10.98 -22.18
N LEU A 107 1.27 -10.71 -21.64
CA LEU A 107 2.51 -10.59 -22.42
C LEU A 107 2.90 -11.95 -23.01
N GLN A 108 3.49 -11.93 -24.22
CA GLN A 108 3.77 -13.13 -25.01
C GLN A 108 5.26 -13.35 -25.27
N THR A 109 6.09 -12.33 -25.04
CA THR A 109 7.53 -12.39 -25.30
C THR A 109 8.36 -12.11 -24.05
N LYS A 110 9.58 -12.63 -24.01
CA LYS A 110 10.53 -12.41 -22.91
C LYS A 110 10.88 -10.93 -22.75
N GLU A 111 11.14 -10.26 -23.88
CA GLU A 111 11.51 -8.84 -23.91
C GLU A 111 10.40 -7.94 -23.34
N GLU A 112 9.13 -8.21 -23.66
CA GLU A 112 8.00 -7.48 -23.07
C GLU A 112 7.95 -7.64 -21.55
N ILE A 113 8.17 -8.85 -21.03
CA ILE A 113 8.11 -9.13 -19.59
C ILE A 113 9.26 -8.46 -18.86
N GLU A 114 10.47 -8.57 -19.41
CA GLU A 114 11.68 -8.00 -18.81
C GLU A 114 11.65 -6.47 -18.77
N SER A 115 11.16 -5.84 -19.84
CA SER A 115 11.05 -4.38 -19.97
C SER A 115 9.82 -3.76 -19.30
N TYR A 116 8.88 -4.58 -18.79
CA TYR A 116 7.66 -4.08 -18.17
C TYR A 116 7.94 -3.24 -16.92
N ASN A 117 7.59 -1.95 -16.97
CA ASN A 117 7.72 -1.05 -15.85
C ASN A 117 6.47 -1.09 -14.96
N TYR A 118 6.58 -1.80 -13.84
CA TYR A 118 5.51 -1.95 -12.86
C TYR A 118 5.54 -0.90 -11.74
N LYS A 119 6.40 0.13 -11.82
CA LYS A 119 6.54 1.15 -10.75
C LYS A 119 5.68 2.40 -11.00
N THR A 120 4.75 2.34 -11.95
CA THR A 120 4.02 3.50 -12.47
C THR A 120 2.51 3.35 -12.28
N GLY A 121 1.77 4.45 -12.21
CA GLY A 121 0.30 4.40 -12.10
C GLY A 121 -0.21 4.13 -10.68
N TYR A 122 0.69 4.05 -9.70
CA TYR A 122 0.31 4.13 -8.28
C TYR A 122 -0.11 5.58 -7.95
N PRO A 123 -1.06 5.77 -7.02
CA PRO A 123 -1.49 7.11 -6.60
C PRO A 123 -0.36 7.88 -5.89
N ASP A 124 -0.48 9.21 -5.90
CA ASP A 124 0.40 10.10 -5.14
C ASP A 124 0.33 9.79 -3.64
N LYS A 125 1.49 9.93 -2.98
CA LYS A 125 1.63 9.68 -1.54
C LYS A 125 0.84 10.70 -0.72
N LEU A 126 0.35 10.23 0.43
CA LEU A 126 -0.31 11.03 1.46
C LEU A 126 0.70 11.64 2.44
#